data_AF-A0A3M2DPG1-F1
#
_entry.id   AF-A0A3M2DPG1-F1
#
_cell.length_a   1.000
_cell.length_b   1.000
_cell.length_c   1.000
_cell.angle_alpha   90.00
_cell.angle_beta   90.00
_cell.angle_gamma   90.00
#
_symmetry.space_group_name_H-M   'P 1'
#
loop_
_entity.id
_entity.type
_entity.pdbx_description
1 polymer ?
#
loop_
_entity_poly.entity_id
_entity_poly.type
_entity_poly.pdbx_seq_one_letter_code
_entity_poly.pdbx_strand_id
1 'polypeptide(L)'
;MRTRLLIAVAAACAAAPVVRADEPADVNALIALVRAKPAGMSVDEWRERRRDAARALGRIGDRRAVPALIEVVQTEQFDVVAEIAIEALGRLGDPRAADALRAVAADSSRDRAVRSAARRALRRIGVPLRAADGREPDDDDDDDATAARLPLATGLLGSRDRRPIPQGPSFDDDVIAATERVTFSAGNVGVSYDTVRDASSLSGDVHASYARTVDTRAAGYRYGGRADVVLGVVDPRPDDEKYRAGAFDLQVDGEARTYLGGTPFFGAVAGAAGVHGVFVRNDLPGGDDLNELRTGQDIHLSLAVGRGRIVDVGEGLRLRRIEKLLAQRRVLGRPITADLAAKLLRTWWALRGEQGAQRRLVATVAILRDAGVLLGEPDAATTYELLQVLVDGQLDHRLEGLDARAGFTESFLRREDDTPAAARDGRYESVFAQVRFGRQLGDGSHELRADGWLTYRVLADEDAGEPAPWAARAEVTWRRFVYGEAWDPLGALEFAGSVGASDDGFDGAPAGSRVEARVGWRWAPARATWYRLSSWTRLESGELFVGATFEATWGLLDSGYVAGAALPGPMR
;
A
#
# COMPACT_ATOMS: atom_id res chain seq x y z
N MET A 1 -17.31 8.05 -44.25
CA MET A 1 -16.79 6.86 -43.55
C MET A 1 -15.68 7.37 -42.63
N ARG A 2 -15.78 7.42 -41.29
CA ARG A 2 -15.88 6.30 -40.33
C ARG A 2 -14.95 5.14 -40.66
N THR A 3 -13.86 5.00 -39.88
CA THR A 3 -13.16 3.81 -39.33
C THR A 3 -11.80 4.32 -38.80
N ARG A 4 -11.63 4.61 -37.50
CA ARG A 4 -11.16 3.69 -36.43
C ARG A 4 -9.79 3.05 -36.70
N LEU A 5 -8.74 3.53 -36.02
CA LEU A 5 -7.93 2.71 -35.10
C LEU A 5 -6.95 3.57 -34.28
N LEU A 6 -7.03 3.50 -32.94
CA LEU A 6 -5.91 3.48 -31.96
C LEU A 6 -6.44 3.74 -30.54
N ILE A 7 -5.70 3.25 -29.54
CA ILE A 7 -5.93 3.35 -28.08
C ILE A 7 -7.06 2.44 -27.52
N ALA A 8 -6.75 1.15 -27.42
CA ALA A 8 -6.84 0.40 -26.16
C ALA A 8 -5.36 0.13 -25.74
N VAL A 9 -4.93 0.10 -24.48
CA VAL A 9 -5.55 -0.51 -23.28
C VAL A 9 -5.29 0.39 -22.05
N ALA A 10 -6.27 1.23 -21.67
CA ALA A 10 -6.23 2.04 -20.44
C ALA A 10 -7.64 2.38 -19.90
N ALA A 11 -8.67 1.62 -20.30
CA ALA A 11 -10.08 1.94 -20.04
C ALA A 11 -10.86 0.71 -19.58
N ALA A 12 -10.65 0.32 -18.33
CA ALA A 12 -11.43 -0.71 -17.63
C ALA A 12 -11.88 -0.24 -16.23
N CYS A 13 -12.16 1.05 -16.07
CA CYS A 13 -12.83 1.64 -14.92
C CYS A 13 -13.72 2.82 -15.35
N ALA A 14 -14.94 2.87 -14.82
CA ALA A 14 -15.89 3.99 -14.88
C ALA A 14 -16.32 4.52 -16.28
N ALA A 15 -17.43 3.99 -16.81
CA ALA A 15 -18.31 4.72 -17.73
C ALA A 15 -19.79 4.26 -17.62
N ALA A 16 -20.42 4.51 -16.48
CA ALA A 16 -21.86 4.75 -16.46
C ALA A 16 -22.16 6.02 -17.29
N PRO A 17 -23.36 6.19 -17.88
CA PRO A 17 -23.60 7.27 -18.84
C PRO A 17 -23.35 8.65 -18.24
N VAL A 18 -22.33 9.34 -18.77
CA VAL A 18 -22.08 10.75 -18.49
C VAL A 18 -23.17 11.56 -19.18
N VAL A 19 -24.17 11.97 -18.41
CA VAL A 19 -25.10 13.03 -18.82
C VAL A 19 -24.28 14.29 -19.07
N ARG A 20 -24.42 14.88 -20.26
CA ARG A 20 -23.74 16.13 -20.61
C ARG A 20 -24.14 17.23 -19.62
N ALA A 21 -23.18 17.72 -18.85
CA ALA A 21 -23.33 18.94 -18.07
C ALA A 21 -22.99 20.15 -18.97
N ASP A 22 -23.94 20.51 -19.82
CA ASP A 22 -23.98 21.83 -20.47
C ASP A 22 -25.11 22.65 -19.88
N GLU A 23 -24.88 23.96 -19.80
CA GLU A 23 -25.72 25.01 -19.20
C GLU A 23 -25.89 24.97 -17.66
N PRO A 24 -25.91 26.16 -16.99
CA PRO A 24 -26.34 26.26 -15.61
C PRO A 24 -27.83 25.91 -15.55
N ALA A 25 -28.15 24.70 -15.07
CA ALA A 25 -29.51 24.16 -15.11
C ALA A 25 -30.53 25.15 -14.51
N ASP A 26 -31.38 25.73 -15.36
CA ASP A 26 -32.37 26.71 -14.94
C ASP A 26 -33.34 26.04 -13.95
N VAL A 27 -33.26 26.48 -12.70
CA VAL A 27 -34.11 26.02 -11.60
C VAL A 27 -35.59 26.17 -11.95
N ASN A 28 -35.96 27.19 -12.74
CA ASN A 28 -37.35 27.37 -13.18
C ASN A 28 -37.75 26.32 -14.22
N ALA A 29 -36.89 25.99 -15.18
CA ALA A 29 -37.12 24.92 -16.14
C ALA A 29 -37.22 23.54 -15.46
N LEU A 30 -36.37 23.26 -14.47
CA LEU A 30 -36.47 22.05 -13.64
C LEU A 30 -37.79 22.01 -12.83
N ILE A 31 -38.20 23.13 -12.23
CA ILE A 31 -39.49 23.24 -11.53
C ILE A 31 -40.67 22.99 -12.49
N ALA A 32 -40.63 23.55 -13.70
CA ALA A 32 -41.67 23.35 -14.70
C ALA A 32 -41.79 21.88 -15.13
N LEU A 33 -40.64 21.23 -15.41
CA LEU A 33 -40.56 19.82 -15.79
C LEU A 33 -41.03 18.86 -14.67
N VAL A 34 -40.76 19.22 -13.41
CA VAL A 34 -41.22 18.47 -12.22
C VAL A 34 -42.74 18.56 -12.03
N ARG A 35 -43.35 19.70 -12.38
CA ARG A 35 -44.79 19.94 -12.26
C ARG A 35 -45.61 19.32 -13.39
N ALA A 36 -45.23 19.57 -14.64
CA ALA A 36 -46.07 19.29 -15.80
C ALA A 36 -45.28 18.70 -16.96
N LYS A 37 -45.98 17.88 -17.75
CA LYS A 37 -45.44 17.27 -18.97
C LYS A 37 -45.39 18.30 -20.11
N PRO A 38 -44.23 18.54 -20.74
CA PRO A 38 -44.15 19.34 -21.96
C PRO A 38 -44.94 18.71 -23.12
N ALA A 39 -45.54 19.56 -23.96
CA ALA A 39 -46.19 19.12 -25.20
C ALA A 39 -45.16 18.40 -26.09
N GLY A 40 -45.45 17.15 -26.46
CA GLY A 40 -44.59 16.28 -27.28
C GLY A 40 -43.78 15.19 -26.54
N MET A 41 -43.58 15.25 -25.22
CA MET A 41 -42.58 14.45 -24.46
C MET A 41 -43.01 13.03 -23.99
N SER A 42 -43.65 12.22 -24.86
CA SER A 42 -44.18 10.86 -24.55
C SER A 42 -44.94 10.76 -23.19
N VAL A 43 -44.97 9.64 -22.46
CA VAL A 43 -45.30 9.65 -21.00
C VAL A 43 -44.13 9.08 -20.19
N ASP A 44 -43.49 8.05 -20.73
CA ASP A 44 -42.38 7.36 -20.06
C ASP A 44 -41.09 8.21 -20.04
N GLU A 45 -40.75 8.91 -21.14
CA GLU A 45 -39.63 9.86 -21.17
C GLU A 45 -39.84 10.99 -20.15
N TRP A 46 -41.06 11.53 -20.06
CA TRP A 46 -41.35 12.54 -19.05
C TRP A 46 -41.18 12.01 -17.63
N ARG A 47 -41.66 10.79 -17.33
CA ARG A 47 -41.46 10.17 -16.00
C ARG A 47 -39.98 10.05 -15.63
N GLU A 48 -39.14 9.59 -16.56
CA GLU A 48 -37.69 9.48 -16.34
C GLU A 48 -37.06 10.86 -16.09
N ARG A 49 -37.30 11.83 -16.99
CA ARG A 49 -36.74 13.19 -16.86
C ARG A 49 -37.26 13.96 -15.65
N ARG A 50 -38.49 13.69 -15.20
CA ARG A 50 -39.11 14.24 -13.99
C ARG A 50 -38.43 13.73 -12.71
N ARG A 51 -38.01 12.44 -12.68
CA ARG A 51 -37.22 11.86 -11.57
C ARG A 51 -35.87 12.55 -11.45
N ASP A 52 -35.16 12.72 -12.56
CA ASP A 52 -33.85 13.36 -12.55
C ASP A 52 -33.90 14.86 -12.27
N ALA A 53 -34.95 15.56 -12.72
CA ALA A 53 -35.18 16.95 -12.35
C ALA A 53 -35.43 17.10 -10.84
N ALA A 54 -36.21 16.23 -10.21
CA ALA A 54 -36.41 16.24 -8.76
C ALA A 54 -35.10 15.95 -7.98
N ARG A 55 -34.26 15.03 -8.46
CA ARG A 55 -32.90 14.79 -7.91
C ARG A 55 -32.01 16.02 -8.06
N ALA A 56 -32.02 16.67 -9.23
CA ALA A 56 -31.22 17.84 -9.52
C ALA A 56 -31.60 19.02 -8.61
N LEU A 57 -32.90 19.32 -8.45
CA LEU A 57 -33.37 20.35 -7.51
C LEU A 57 -32.89 20.10 -6.07
N GLY A 58 -32.93 18.86 -5.60
CA GLY A 58 -32.41 18.47 -4.28
C GLY A 58 -30.88 18.53 -4.14
N ARG A 59 -30.12 18.55 -5.25
CA ARG A 59 -28.66 18.75 -5.26
C ARG A 59 -28.27 20.23 -5.39
N ILE A 60 -29.04 21.01 -6.15
CA ILE A 60 -28.82 22.44 -6.37
C ILE A 60 -29.06 23.25 -5.08
N GLY A 61 -29.98 22.79 -4.22
CA GLY A 61 -30.20 23.40 -2.91
C GLY A 61 -31.07 24.67 -2.92
N ASP A 62 -31.61 25.05 -4.06
CA ASP A 62 -32.43 26.27 -4.19
C ASP A 62 -33.84 26.08 -3.60
N ARG A 63 -34.16 26.86 -2.57
CA ARG A 63 -35.46 26.84 -1.86
C ARG A 63 -36.66 27.28 -2.69
N ARG A 64 -36.46 27.79 -3.92
CA ARG A 64 -37.54 27.99 -4.91
C ARG A 64 -38.17 26.67 -5.35
N ALA A 65 -37.45 25.55 -5.25
CA ALA A 65 -37.95 24.21 -5.58
C ALA A 65 -39.00 23.64 -4.61
N VAL A 66 -39.01 24.13 -3.35
CA VAL A 66 -39.78 23.53 -2.24
C VAL A 66 -41.28 23.38 -2.55
N PRO A 67 -41.99 24.40 -3.09
CA PRO A 67 -43.43 24.25 -3.39
C PRO A 67 -43.73 23.20 -4.47
N ALA A 68 -42.87 23.07 -5.48
CA ALA A 68 -43.05 22.09 -6.56
C ALA A 68 -42.77 20.65 -6.10
N LEU A 69 -41.81 20.47 -5.21
CA LEU A 69 -41.53 19.16 -4.61
C LEU A 69 -42.62 18.75 -3.61
N ILE A 70 -43.22 19.68 -2.86
CA ILE A 70 -44.39 19.40 -2.00
C ILE A 70 -45.57 18.90 -2.84
N GLU A 71 -45.86 19.58 -3.95
CA GLU A 71 -46.96 19.23 -4.88
C GLU A 71 -46.81 17.82 -5.46
N VAL A 72 -45.59 17.43 -5.84
CA VAL A 72 -45.25 16.05 -6.25
C VAL A 72 -45.51 15.04 -5.14
N VAL A 73 -45.07 15.31 -3.92
CA VAL A 73 -45.24 14.39 -2.78
C VAL A 73 -46.71 14.18 -2.41
N GLN A 74 -47.55 15.20 -2.62
CA GLN A 74 -48.99 15.14 -2.40
C GLN A 74 -49.74 14.42 -3.53
N THR A 75 -49.33 14.60 -4.79
CA THR A 75 -50.01 14.04 -5.96
C THR A 75 -49.59 12.60 -6.30
N GLU A 76 -48.31 12.27 -6.14
CA GLU A 76 -47.78 10.94 -6.42
C GLU A 76 -47.79 10.06 -5.16
N GLN A 77 -48.49 8.91 -5.25
CA GLN A 77 -48.60 7.94 -4.15
C GLN A 77 -47.75 6.68 -4.36
N PHE A 78 -47.66 6.19 -5.61
CA PHE A 78 -47.02 4.91 -5.96
C PHE A 78 -45.85 5.04 -6.96
N ASP A 79 -45.38 6.26 -7.23
CA ASP A 79 -44.22 6.50 -8.12
C ASP A 79 -42.95 6.78 -7.31
N VAL A 80 -41.82 6.22 -7.74
CA VAL A 80 -40.46 6.49 -7.25
C VAL A 80 -40.13 8.00 -7.25
N VAL A 81 -40.80 8.79 -8.11
CA VAL A 81 -40.74 10.26 -8.08
C VAL A 81 -41.05 10.82 -6.69
N ALA A 82 -42.02 10.24 -5.96
CA ALA A 82 -42.44 10.71 -4.63
C ALA A 82 -41.33 10.54 -3.58
N GLU A 83 -40.65 9.39 -3.56
CA GLU A 83 -39.53 9.14 -2.64
C GLU A 83 -38.35 10.09 -2.93
N ILE A 84 -38.02 10.30 -4.20
CA ILE A 84 -37.00 11.25 -4.63
C ILE A 84 -37.35 12.68 -4.16
N ALA A 85 -38.61 13.08 -4.29
CA ALA A 85 -39.07 14.41 -3.87
C ALA A 85 -39.04 14.57 -2.33
N ILE A 86 -39.38 13.53 -1.57
CA ILE A 86 -39.22 13.49 -0.10
C ILE A 86 -37.74 13.65 0.28
N GLU A 87 -36.82 12.94 -0.38
CA GLU A 87 -35.40 13.08 -0.10
C GLU A 87 -34.87 14.48 -0.44
N ALA A 88 -35.29 15.03 -1.58
CA ALA A 88 -34.95 16.39 -2.00
C ALA A 88 -35.44 17.45 -1.00
N LEU A 89 -36.68 17.36 -0.51
CA LEU A 89 -37.20 18.23 0.55
C LEU A 89 -36.38 18.10 1.84
N GLY A 90 -36.01 16.88 2.22
CA GLY A 90 -35.13 16.63 3.37
C GLY A 90 -33.71 17.18 3.22
N ARG A 91 -33.18 17.31 1.99
CA ARG A 91 -31.90 17.98 1.71
C ARG A 91 -32.01 19.51 1.69
N LEU A 92 -33.13 20.05 1.21
CA LEU A 92 -33.38 21.50 1.16
C LEU A 92 -33.57 22.13 2.55
N GLY A 93 -33.95 21.33 3.55
CA GLY A 93 -34.00 21.75 4.96
C GLY A 93 -35.04 22.84 5.25
N ASP A 94 -36.03 23.02 4.38
CA ASP A 94 -36.99 24.12 4.46
C ASP A 94 -38.21 23.72 5.32
N PRO A 95 -38.51 24.44 6.42
CA PRO A 95 -39.63 24.12 7.31
C PRO A 95 -41.00 24.09 6.62
N ARG A 96 -41.17 24.75 5.46
CA ARG A 96 -42.43 24.73 4.68
C ARG A 96 -42.81 23.33 4.19
N ALA A 97 -41.85 22.38 4.15
CA ALA A 97 -42.10 20.99 3.79
C ALA A 97 -42.68 20.13 4.94
N ALA A 98 -42.65 20.62 6.19
CA ALA A 98 -42.92 19.80 7.37
C ALA A 98 -44.32 19.16 7.37
N ASP A 99 -45.37 19.91 7.02
CA ASP A 99 -46.74 19.39 7.09
C ASP A 99 -47.05 18.37 5.98
N ALA A 100 -46.48 18.58 4.79
CA ALA A 100 -46.56 17.60 3.70
C ALA A 100 -45.85 16.29 4.06
N LEU A 101 -44.65 16.37 4.67
CA LEU A 101 -43.90 15.20 5.11
C LEU A 101 -44.58 14.49 6.30
N ARG A 102 -45.23 15.23 7.21
CA ARG A 102 -46.04 14.64 8.30
C ARG A 102 -47.22 13.86 7.76
N ALA A 103 -47.94 14.41 6.78
CA ALA A 103 -49.06 13.73 6.14
C ALA A 103 -48.60 12.39 5.52
N VAL A 104 -47.49 12.39 4.78
CA VAL A 104 -46.92 11.15 4.22
C VAL A 104 -46.46 10.15 5.28
N ALA A 105 -45.82 10.61 6.36
CA ALA A 105 -45.35 9.73 7.43
C ALA A 105 -46.50 9.08 8.23
N ALA A 106 -47.68 9.70 8.23
CA ALA A 106 -48.90 9.20 8.88
C ALA A 106 -49.84 8.41 7.93
N ASP A 107 -49.66 8.53 6.61
CA ASP A 107 -50.50 7.87 5.60
C ASP A 107 -50.20 6.37 5.51
N SER A 108 -51.02 5.56 6.21
CA SER A 108 -50.87 4.11 6.28
C SER A 108 -51.06 3.39 4.94
N SER A 109 -51.65 4.06 3.92
CA SER A 109 -51.84 3.50 2.57
C SER A 109 -50.57 3.52 1.71
N ARG A 110 -49.57 4.34 2.06
CA ARG A 110 -48.28 4.42 1.36
C ARG A 110 -47.28 3.39 1.85
N ASP A 111 -46.36 2.99 0.97
CA ASP A 111 -45.31 2.02 1.28
C ASP A 111 -44.46 2.38 2.51
N ARG A 112 -44.01 1.36 3.25
CA ARG A 112 -43.17 1.52 4.45
C ARG A 112 -41.91 2.36 4.16
N ALA A 113 -41.29 2.17 2.99
CA ALA A 113 -40.11 2.93 2.55
C ALA A 113 -40.40 4.43 2.37
N VAL A 114 -41.55 4.79 1.80
CA VAL A 114 -41.99 6.18 1.60
C VAL A 114 -42.26 6.85 2.95
N ARG A 115 -42.89 6.13 3.90
CA ARG A 115 -43.09 6.62 5.27
C ARG A 115 -41.77 6.81 6.03
N SER A 116 -40.82 5.87 5.93
CA SER A 116 -39.52 5.99 6.60
C SER A 116 -38.65 7.08 5.99
N ALA A 117 -38.71 7.28 4.66
CA ALA A 117 -38.10 8.42 3.98
C ALA A 117 -38.66 9.76 4.49
N ALA A 118 -39.97 9.87 4.69
CA ALA A 118 -40.59 11.08 5.24
C ALA A 118 -40.18 11.34 6.70
N ARG A 119 -40.11 10.29 7.55
CA ARG A 119 -39.54 10.37 8.91
C ARG A 119 -38.09 10.88 8.88
N ARG A 120 -37.24 10.34 8.00
CA ARG A 120 -35.84 10.79 7.82
C ARG A 120 -35.76 12.25 7.35
N ALA A 121 -36.60 12.67 6.41
CA ALA A 121 -36.63 14.05 5.92
C ALA A 121 -37.06 15.04 7.02
N LEU A 122 -38.05 14.70 7.83
CA LEU A 122 -38.47 15.49 8.99
C LEU A 122 -37.35 15.65 10.04
N ARG A 123 -36.62 14.57 10.33
CA ARG A 123 -35.41 14.63 11.19
C ARG A 123 -34.35 15.59 10.62
N ARG A 124 -34.12 15.59 9.29
CA ARG A 124 -33.16 16.51 8.62
C ARG A 124 -33.61 17.98 8.66
N ILE A 125 -34.92 18.24 8.60
CA ILE A 125 -35.49 19.60 8.71
C ILE A 125 -35.58 20.06 10.19
N GLY A 126 -35.23 19.20 11.15
CA GLY A 126 -35.23 19.52 12.59
C GLY A 126 -36.62 19.53 13.23
N VAL A 127 -37.62 18.92 12.58
CA VAL A 127 -39.02 18.94 13.03
C VAL A 127 -39.45 17.53 13.44
N PRO A 128 -39.70 17.27 14.74
CA PRO A 128 -40.15 15.96 15.18
C PRO A 128 -41.59 15.67 14.75
N LEU A 129 -41.88 14.38 14.51
CA LEU A 129 -43.24 13.85 14.51
C LEU A 129 -43.73 13.77 15.96
N ARG A 130 -44.91 14.32 16.23
CA ARG A 130 -45.65 14.05 17.46
C ARG A 130 -46.90 13.26 17.06
N ALA A 131 -47.00 12.02 17.55
CA ALA A 131 -48.25 11.28 17.50
C ALA A 131 -49.28 11.91 18.44
N ALA A 132 -50.57 11.79 18.11
CA ALA A 132 -51.65 12.38 18.89
C ALA A 132 -51.94 11.65 20.22
N ASP A 133 -51.31 10.49 20.47
CA ASP A 133 -51.48 9.66 21.67
C ASP A 133 -50.26 9.65 22.61
N GLY A 134 -49.19 10.37 22.25
CA GLY A 134 -47.98 10.47 23.07
C GLY A 134 -47.03 9.26 23.03
N ARG A 135 -47.24 8.28 22.13
CA ARG A 135 -46.26 7.21 21.88
C ARG A 135 -45.39 7.50 20.67
N GLU A 136 -44.10 7.20 20.76
CA GLU A 136 -43.27 7.00 19.57
C GLU A 136 -43.66 5.64 18.96
N PRO A 137 -43.91 5.55 17.63
CA PRO A 137 -44.23 4.28 16.99
C PRO A 137 -42.98 3.41 16.90
N ASP A 138 -43.09 2.15 17.33
CA ASP A 138 -41.98 1.19 17.37
C ASP A 138 -41.27 1.09 16.01
N ASP A 139 -40.01 1.53 15.97
CA ASP A 139 -39.05 1.36 14.87
C ASP A 139 -38.19 0.11 15.19
N ASP A 140 -38.81 -1.09 15.18
CA ASP A 140 -38.07 -2.34 15.03
C ASP A 140 -37.76 -2.56 13.52
N ASP A 141 -36.54 -3.00 13.23
CA ASP A 141 -35.89 -3.11 11.90
C ASP A 141 -35.45 -1.77 11.25
N ASP A 142 -34.35 -1.17 11.74
CA ASP A 142 -33.20 -0.78 10.88
C ASP A 142 -31.97 -0.28 11.69
N ASP A 143 -30.78 -0.68 11.25
CA ASP A 143 -29.49 -0.14 11.71
C ASP A 143 -29.29 1.33 11.25
N ASP A 144 -29.58 2.33 12.10
CA ASP A 144 -28.71 3.50 12.29
C ASP A 144 -29.04 4.29 13.57
N ALA A 145 -28.03 4.92 14.15
CA ALA A 145 -28.21 5.81 15.30
C ALA A 145 -28.88 7.14 14.90
N THR A 146 -29.68 7.72 15.81
CA THR A 146 -29.27 8.91 16.58
C THR A 146 -30.39 9.33 17.53
N ALA A 147 -30.47 8.68 18.70
CA ALA A 147 -31.14 9.27 19.86
C ALA A 147 -30.15 10.23 20.54
N ALA A 148 -30.42 11.54 20.45
CA ALA A 148 -29.56 12.58 20.99
C ALA A 148 -29.67 12.67 22.53
N ARG A 149 -28.90 11.85 23.24
CA ARG A 149 -28.36 12.24 24.55
C ARG A 149 -27.04 12.95 24.30
N LEU A 150 -26.90 14.20 24.74
CA LEU A 150 -25.63 14.91 24.79
C LEU A 150 -24.81 14.40 25.98
N PRO A 151 -23.63 13.80 25.79
CA PRO A 151 -22.59 13.79 26.81
C PRO A 151 -21.71 15.02 26.63
N LEU A 152 -21.40 15.71 27.73
CA LEU A 152 -20.27 16.64 27.71
C LEU A 152 -18.96 15.88 27.42
N ALA A 153 -17.99 16.56 26.83
CA ALA A 153 -16.66 16.06 26.45
C ALA A 153 -16.60 14.98 25.35
N THR A 154 -16.96 15.35 24.11
CA THR A 154 -16.30 14.74 22.94
C THR A 154 -14.88 15.30 22.81
N GLY A 155 -13.86 14.48 23.09
CA GLY A 155 -12.48 14.80 22.76
C GLY A 155 -12.26 14.97 21.25
N LEU A 156 -11.12 15.54 20.87
CA LEU A 156 -10.77 15.93 19.49
C LEU A 156 -10.97 14.81 18.44
N LEU A 157 -10.81 13.55 18.86
CA LEU A 157 -10.91 12.36 18.02
C LEU A 157 -12.35 11.94 17.66
N GLY A 158 -13.35 12.52 18.32
CA GLY A 158 -14.77 12.20 18.14
C GLY A 158 -15.21 10.85 18.74
N SER A 159 -16.48 10.75 19.09
CA SER A 159 -17.09 9.56 19.73
C SER A 159 -17.79 8.60 18.75
N ARG A 160 -17.47 8.69 17.45
CA ARG A 160 -18.33 8.13 16.37
C ARG A 160 -17.87 6.83 15.72
N ASP A 161 -16.61 6.42 15.81
CA ASP A 161 -16.24 5.06 15.37
C ASP A 161 -16.60 4.06 16.48
N ARG A 162 -17.85 3.59 16.47
CA ARG A 162 -18.38 2.60 17.41
C ARG A 162 -17.80 1.19 17.20
N ARG A 163 -17.00 0.97 16.15
CA ARG A 163 -16.37 -0.33 15.90
C ARG A 163 -15.43 -0.67 17.07
N PRO A 164 -15.56 -1.84 17.71
CA PRO A 164 -14.69 -2.23 18.82
C PRO A 164 -13.21 -2.10 18.45
N ILE A 165 -12.38 -1.66 19.40
CA ILE A 165 -10.93 -1.69 19.24
C ILE A 165 -10.51 -3.16 19.14
N PRO A 166 -9.85 -3.59 18.05
CA PRO A 166 -9.47 -4.98 17.88
C PRO A 166 -8.28 -5.28 18.80
N GLN A 167 -8.37 -6.36 19.57
CA GLN A 167 -7.28 -6.79 20.46
C GLN A 167 -6.10 -7.39 19.66
N GLY A 168 -6.33 -7.74 18.39
CA GLY A 168 -5.38 -8.40 17.51
C GLY A 168 -5.25 -9.89 17.78
N PRO A 169 -4.47 -10.60 16.95
CA PRO A 169 -4.15 -11.99 17.21
C PRO A 169 -3.34 -12.08 18.50
N SER A 170 -3.62 -13.10 19.31
CA SER A 170 -2.64 -13.59 20.27
C SER A 170 -1.47 -14.20 19.49
N PHE A 171 -0.28 -13.64 19.68
CA PHE A 171 0.95 -14.34 19.34
C PHE A 171 1.36 -15.20 20.55
N ASP A 172 1.92 -16.38 20.29
CA ASP A 172 2.51 -17.21 21.33
C ASP A 172 3.66 -16.48 22.03
N ASP A 173 3.89 -16.77 23.32
CA ASP A 173 4.87 -16.05 24.14
C ASP A 173 6.32 -16.20 23.66
N ASP A 174 6.60 -17.12 22.73
CA ASP A 174 7.89 -17.32 22.08
C ASP A 174 8.07 -16.53 20.78
N VAL A 175 7.02 -15.95 20.20
CA VAL A 175 7.10 -15.10 19.00
C VAL A 175 7.88 -13.83 19.32
N ILE A 176 9.01 -13.67 18.64
CA ILE A 176 9.93 -12.54 18.77
C ILE A 176 9.52 -11.43 17.80
N ALA A 177 9.16 -11.78 16.57
CA ALA A 177 8.71 -10.82 15.57
C ALA A 177 7.80 -11.47 14.51
N ALA A 178 6.95 -10.65 13.91
CA ALA A 178 6.21 -10.99 12.71
C ALA A 178 6.14 -9.77 11.78
N THR A 179 6.18 -9.99 10.47
CA THR A 179 5.99 -8.93 9.45
C THR A 179 5.07 -9.45 8.35
N GLU A 180 4.21 -8.58 7.84
CA GLU A 180 3.34 -8.85 6.69
C GLU A 180 3.25 -7.58 5.84
N ARG A 181 3.67 -7.67 4.58
CA ARG A 181 3.78 -6.54 3.65
C ARG A 181 3.24 -6.90 2.28
N VAL A 182 2.51 -5.96 1.68
CA VAL A 182 2.09 -5.95 0.27
C VAL A 182 2.61 -4.66 -0.36
N THR A 183 3.56 -4.79 -1.28
CA THR A 183 4.17 -3.68 -2.02
C THR A 183 3.65 -3.68 -3.45
N PHE A 184 3.34 -2.50 -3.98
CA PHE A 184 3.19 -2.27 -5.40
C PHE A 184 4.03 -1.04 -5.79
N SER A 185 4.68 -1.07 -6.93
CA SER A 185 5.41 0.07 -7.49
C SER A 185 5.25 0.07 -9.00
N ALA A 186 5.16 1.28 -9.58
CA ALA A 186 5.10 1.46 -11.02
C ALA A 186 5.74 2.80 -11.37
N GLY A 187 6.58 2.85 -12.39
CA GLY A 187 7.23 4.10 -12.79
C GLY A 187 8.46 4.45 -11.94
N ASN A 188 9.20 3.44 -11.51
CA ASN A 188 10.66 3.59 -11.54
C ASN A 188 11.05 3.90 -12.99
N VAL A 189 11.80 4.99 -13.22
CA VAL A 189 12.24 5.37 -14.56
C VAL A 189 13.76 5.43 -14.58
N GLY A 190 14.36 4.50 -15.32
CA GLY A 190 15.79 4.47 -15.57
C GLY A 190 16.13 5.29 -16.81
N VAL A 191 16.99 6.30 -16.65
CA VAL A 191 17.68 6.93 -17.77
C VAL A 191 19.17 6.70 -17.57
N SER A 192 19.81 6.04 -18.55
CA SER A 192 21.25 5.89 -18.54
C SER A 192 21.85 6.12 -19.92
N TYR A 193 23.07 6.64 -19.92
CA TYR A 193 23.85 6.94 -21.11
C TYR A 193 25.15 6.14 -21.02
N ASP A 194 25.31 5.21 -21.94
CA ASP A 194 26.53 4.41 -22.09
C ASP A 194 27.56 5.30 -22.80
N THR A 195 28.64 5.70 -22.13
CA THR A 195 29.64 6.63 -22.68
C THR A 195 30.53 5.99 -23.76
N VAL A 196 30.63 4.66 -23.77
CA VAL A 196 31.43 3.90 -24.74
C VAL A 196 30.59 3.65 -26.00
N ARG A 197 29.33 3.23 -25.81
CA ARG A 197 28.37 3.05 -26.90
C ARG A 197 27.64 4.31 -27.31
N ASP A 198 27.83 5.46 -26.65
CA ASP A 198 27.05 6.73 -26.80
C ASP A 198 25.56 6.47 -27.09
N ALA A 199 25.06 5.51 -26.32
CA ALA A 199 23.73 4.94 -26.42
C ALA A 199 22.89 5.42 -25.24
N SER A 200 21.66 5.83 -25.51
CA SER A 200 20.71 6.24 -24.47
C SER A 200 19.71 5.13 -24.24
N SER A 201 19.43 4.81 -22.98
CA SER A 201 18.38 3.85 -22.61
C SER A 201 17.35 4.50 -21.69
N LEU A 202 16.08 4.16 -21.95
CA LEU A 202 14.93 4.53 -21.14
C LEU A 202 14.21 3.23 -20.73
N SER A 203 14.14 2.97 -19.43
CA SER A 203 13.35 1.86 -18.88
C SER A 203 12.27 2.34 -17.93
N GLY A 204 11.19 1.58 -17.85
CA GLY A 204 10.16 1.70 -16.83
C GLY A 204 9.78 0.32 -16.30
N ASP A 205 9.61 0.18 -14.99
CA ASP A 205 9.18 -1.08 -14.39
C ASP A 205 7.90 -0.96 -13.54
N VAL A 206 7.27 -2.11 -13.38
CA VAL A 206 6.14 -2.38 -12.49
C VAL A 206 6.51 -3.59 -11.64
N HIS A 207 6.38 -3.47 -10.33
CA HIS A 207 6.67 -4.52 -9.38
C HIS A 207 5.52 -4.69 -8.39
N ALA A 208 5.21 -5.95 -8.07
CA ALA A 208 4.30 -6.32 -6.99
C ALA A 208 4.97 -7.38 -6.11
N SER A 209 4.86 -7.26 -4.80
CA SER A 209 5.36 -8.30 -3.88
C SER A 209 4.48 -8.47 -2.65
N TYR A 210 4.41 -9.72 -2.19
CA TYR A 210 3.90 -10.10 -0.87
C TYR A 210 5.02 -10.81 -0.11
N ALA A 211 5.19 -10.46 1.16
CA ALA A 211 6.08 -11.19 2.05
C ALA A 211 5.50 -11.27 3.45
N ARG A 212 5.59 -12.46 4.05
CA ARG A 212 5.29 -12.69 5.46
C ARG A 212 6.44 -13.41 6.13
N THR A 213 6.80 -12.96 7.32
CA THR A 213 7.82 -13.59 8.18
C THR A 213 7.27 -13.71 9.59
N VAL A 214 7.54 -14.83 10.27
CA VAL A 214 7.31 -15.01 11.70
C VAL A 214 8.54 -15.70 12.28
N ASP A 215 9.06 -15.16 13.37
CA ASP A 215 10.28 -15.65 14.04
C ASP A 215 10.02 -15.78 15.55
N THR A 216 10.36 -16.94 16.11
CA THR A 216 10.15 -17.32 17.51
C THR A 216 11.48 -17.74 18.15
N ARG A 217 11.52 -17.92 19.48
CA ARG A 217 12.77 -18.35 20.17
C ARG A 217 13.34 -19.67 19.64
N ALA A 218 12.50 -20.58 19.13
CA ALA A 218 12.90 -21.92 18.72
C ALA A 218 12.86 -22.15 17.19
N ALA A 219 12.03 -21.43 16.45
CA ALA A 219 11.88 -21.62 15.01
C ALA A 219 11.52 -20.30 14.31
N GLY A 220 11.57 -20.28 13.00
CA GLY A 220 11.03 -19.18 12.19
C GLY A 220 10.64 -19.67 10.81
N TYR A 221 9.75 -18.93 10.16
CA TYR A 221 9.41 -19.16 8.77
C TYR A 221 9.20 -17.84 8.04
N ARG A 222 9.52 -17.86 6.75
CA ARG A 222 9.26 -16.80 5.79
C ARG A 222 8.61 -17.43 4.58
N TYR A 223 7.65 -16.74 3.98
CA TYR A 223 7.23 -17.04 2.62
C TYR A 223 6.78 -15.76 1.91
N GLY A 224 6.85 -15.79 0.59
CA GLY A 224 6.53 -14.64 -0.23
C GLY A 224 6.44 -14.96 -1.71
N GLY A 225 6.16 -13.92 -2.48
CA GLY A 225 6.27 -13.93 -3.92
C GLY A 225 6.41 -12.52 -4.45
N ARG A 226 7.08 -12.40 -5.60
CA ARG A 226 7.23 -11.15 -6.34
C ARG A 226 6.92 -11.38 -7.82
N ALA A 227 6.37 -10.35 -8.44
CA ALA A 227 6.14 -10.26 -9.87
C ALA A 227 6.72 -8.92 -10.33
N ASP A 228 7.72 -9.00 -11.19
CA ASP A 228 8.46 -7.88 -11.75
C ASP A 228 8.23 -7.85 -13.26
N VAL A 229 7.91 -6.69 -13.82
CA VAL A 229 7.75 -6.47 -15.26
C VAL A 229 8.51 -5.20 -15.64
N VAL A 230 9.57 -5.37 -16.42
CA VAL A 230 10.42 -4.28 -16.92
C VAL A 230 10.15 -4.09 -18.39
N LEU A 231 9.94 -2.85 -18.82
CA LEU A 231 9.78 -2.46 -20.23
C LEU A 231 10.84 -1.42 -20.55
N GLY A 232 11.60 -1.62 -21.62
CA GLY A 232 12.75 -0.79 -21.99
C GLY A 232 12.83 -0.47 -23.47
N VAL A 233 13.37 0.70 -23.76
CA VAL A 233 13.82 1.09 -25.09
C VAL A 233 15.29 1.47 -24.99
N VAL A 234 16.12 0.86 -25.84
CA VAL A 234 17.53 1.20 -25.98
C VAL A 234 17.73 1.80 -27.36
N ASP A 235 18.34 2.98 -27.41
CA ASP A 235 18.71 3.72 -28.61
C ASP A 235 20.25 3.64 -28.77
N PRO A 236 20.77 2.72 -29.60
CA PRO A 236 22.18 2.35 -29.60
C PRO A 236 23.13 3.30 -30.35
N ARG A 237 22.62 4.19 -31.23
CA ARG A 237 23.28 5.32 -31.97
C ARG A 237 22.59 5.57 -33.34
N PRO A 238 22.88 6.66 -34.09
CA PRO A 238 21.87 7.33 -34.93
C PRO A 238 21.54 6.69 -36.29
N ASP A 239 22.03 5.48 -36.59
CA ASP A 239 21.73 4.76 -37.84
C ASP A 239 20.43 3.91 -37.72
N ASP A 240 19.37 4.56 -37.21
CA ASP A 240 17.95 4.16 -37.13
C ASP A 240 17.52 2.87 -36.39
N GLU A 241 18.40 1.96 -35.95
CA GLU A 241 17.97 0.73 -35.25
C GLU A 241 17.49 0.97 -33.80
N LYS A 242 16.18 0.82 -33.54
CA LYS A 242 15.60 0.95 -32.18
C LYS A 242 15.22 -0.39 -31.59
N TYR A 243 15.83 -0.71 -30.45
CA TYR A 243 15.58 -1.96 -29.73
C TYR A 243 14.55 -1.72 -28.64
N ARG A 244 13.43 -2.46 -28.71
CA ARG A 244 12.45 -2.54 -27.63
C ARG A 244 12.60 -3.89 -26.96
N ALA A 245 12.88 -3.89 -25.66
CA ALA A 245 12.94 -5.10 -24.88
C ALA A 245 11.95 -5.01 -23.72
N GLY A 246 11.43 -6.15 -23.30
CA GLY A 246 10.80 -6.26 -22.00
C GLY A 246 11.18 -7.57 -21.34
N ALA A 247 11.15 -7.57 -20.03
CA ALA A 247 11.34 -8.75 -19.21
C ALA A 247 10.19 -8.87 -18.23
N PHE A 248 9.79 -10.10 -17.93
CA PHE A 248 8.99 -10.41 -16.76
C PHE A 248 9.72 -11.45 -15.92
N ASP A 249 9.50 -11.39 -14.62
CA ASP A 249 10.09 -12.29 -13.64
C ASP A 249 9.06 -12.52 -12.52
N LEU A 250 8.63 -13.76 -12.35
CA LEU A 250 7.66 -14.18 -11.36
C LEU A 250 8.32 -15.21 -10.46
N GLN A 251 8.48 -14.90 -9.18
CA GLN A 251 9.15 -15.76 -8.22
C GLN A 251 8.31 -15.97 -6.97
N VAL A 252 8.34 -17.18 -6.41
CA VAL A 252 7.84 -17.51 -5.07
C VAL A 252 8.97 -18.05 -4.21
N ASP A 253 9.03 -17.65 -2.94
CA ASP A 253 10.05 -18.07 -1.96
C ASP A 253 9.42 -18.58 -0.65
N GLY A 254 10.07 -19.57 -0.05
CA GLY A 254 9.72 -20.11 1.26
C GLY A 254 10.95 -20.58 2.02
N GLU A 255 11.05 -20.23 3.29
CA GLU A 255 12.14 -20.63 4.19
C GLU A 255 11.55 -21.08 5.54
N ALA A 256 12.07 -22.18 6.08
CA ALA A 256 11.87 -22.61 7.45
C ALA A 256 13.22 -22.73 8.15
N ARG A 257 13.32 -22.21 9.37
CA ARG A 257 14.54 -22.23 10.21
C ARG A 257 14.24 -22.79 11.59
N THR A 258 15.18 -23.55 12.15
CA THR A 258 15.09 -24.13 13.50
C THR A 258 16.34 -23.76 14.29
N TYR A 259 16.15 -23.14 15.46
CA TYR A 259 17.20 -22.65 16.34
C TYR A 259 17.63 -23.70 17.37
N LEU A 260 18.94 -23.85 17.56
CA LEU A 260 19.50 -24.83 18.49
C LEU A 260 19.44 -24.31 19.92
N GLY A 261 18.42 -24.72 20.68
CA GLY A 261 18.42 -24.64 22.16
C GLY A 261 18.66 -23.26 22.77
N GLY A 262 18.10 -22.19 22.17
CA GLY A 262 18.29 -20.81 22.63
C GLY A 262 19.65 -20.20 22.29
N THR A 263 20.52 -20.93 21.58
CA THR A 263 21.71 -20.36 20.95
C THR A 263 21.32 -19.57 19.68
N PRO A 264 22.17 -18.65 19.19
CA PRO A 264 21.93 -18.01 17.90
C PRO A 264 22.13 -18.95 16.70
N PHE A 265 22.57 -20.20 16.88
CA PHE A 265 22.80 -21.11 15.76
C PHE A 265 21.48 -21.72 15.26
N PHE A 266 21.35 -21.88 13.95
CA PHE A 266 20.18 -22.47 13.31
C PHE A 266 20.55 -23.40 12.15
N GLY A 267 19.67 -24.36 11.87
CA GLY A 267 19.56 -25.00 10.56
C GLY A 267 18.38 -24.39 9.80
N ALA A 268 18.48 -24.27 8.48
CA ALA A 268 17.43 -23.74 7.62
C ALA A 268 17.26 -24.57 6.35
N VAL A 269 16.02 -24.65 5.88
CA VAL A 269 15.63 -25.19 4.57
C VAL A 269 14.90 -24.08 3.84
N ALA A 270 15.31 -23.75 2.62
CA ALA A 270 14.58 -22.80 1.78
C ALA A 270 14.38 -23.35 0.37
N GLY A 271 13.19 -23.11 -0.18
CA GLY A 271 12.85 -23.39 -1.55
C GLY A 271 12.39 -22.12 -2.27
N ALA A 272 12.75 -21.99 -3.54
CA ALA A 272 12.23 -20.96 -4.43
C ALA A 272 11.89 -21.57 -5.79
N ALA A 273 10.93 -20.96 -6.48
CA ALA A 273 10.62 -21.29 -7.86
C ALA A 273 10.32 -20.01 -8.64
N GLY A 274 10.86 -19.92 -9.86
CA GLY A 274 10.77 -18.78 -10.73
C GLY A 274 10.33 -19.14 -12.14
N VAL A 275 9.64 -18.20 -12.78
CA VAL A 275 9.41 -18.18 -14.24
C VAL A 275 9.79 -16.79 -14.72
N HIS A 276 10.80 -16.73 -15.57
CA HIS A 276 11.31 -15.51 -16.15
C HIS A 276 11.18 -15.55 -17.68
N GLY A 277 11.08 -14.40 -18.32
CA GLY A 277 11.06 -14.33 -19.77
C GLY A 277 11.48 -12.96 -20.27
N VAL A 278 12.22 -12.95 -21.38
CA VAL A 278 12.67 -11.75 -22.07
C VAL A 278 12.08 -11.77 -23.48
N PHE A 279 11.41 -10.69 -23.85
CA PHE A 279 11.01 -10.45 -25.22
C PHE A 279 11.80 -9.30 -25.82
N VAL A 280 12.24 -9.47 -27.06
CA VAL A 280 12.97 -8.45 -27.83
C VAL A 280 12.23 -8.23 -29.15
N ARG A 281 12.05 -6.97 -29.50
CA ARG A 281 11.55 -6.52 -30.79
C ARG A 281 12.55 -5.56 -31.40
N ASN A 282 13.03 -5.89 -32.60
CA ASN A 282 13.88 -5.03 -33.40
C ASN A 282 13.05 -4.42 -34.54
N ASP A 283 12.91 -3.09 -34.55
CA ASP A 283 12.22 -2.34 -35.61
C ASP A 283 13.24 -2.02 -36.73
N LEU A 284 13.55 -2.99 -37.62
CA LEU A 284 14.58 -2.86 -38.66
C LEU A 284 14.13 -1.99 -39.86
N PRO A 285 14.92 -0.98 -40.30
CA PRO A 285 14.60 -0.19 -41.49
C PRO A 285 14.62 -1.01 -42.79
N GLY A 286 13.44 -1.49 -43.22
CA GLY A 286 13.26 -2.21 -44.50
C GLY A 286 13.46 -3.74 -44.42
N GLY A 287 13.49 -4.32 -43.22
CA GLY A 287 13.46 -5.77 -42.98
C GLY A 287 12.15 -6.25 -42.36
N ASP A 288 12.01 -7.56 -42.14
CA ASP A 288 10.91 -8.12 -41.35
C ASP A 288 11.16 -7.90 -39.83
N ASP A 289 10.11 -7.48 -39.11
CA ASP A 289 10.14 -7.30 -37.64
C ASP A 289 10.52 -8.60 -36.93
N LEU A 290 11.71 -8.67 -36.34
CA LEU A 290 12.09 -9.78 -35.45
C LEU A 290 11.43 -9.61 -34.09
N ASN A 291 10.46 -10.47 -33.78
CA ASN A 291 9.86 -10.61 -32.45
C ASN A 291 10.34 -11.93 -31.84
N GLU A 292 11.21 -11.85 -30.84
CA GLU A 292 11.74 -13.00 -30.13
C GLU A 292 11.23 -12.99 -28.68
N LEU A 293 10.73 -14.13 -28.20
CA LEU A 293 10.42 -14.36 -26.78
C LEU A 293 11.23 -15.57 -26.33
N ARG A 294 12.05 -15.40 -25.30
CA ARG A 294 12.77 -16.47 -24.62
C ARG A 294 12.22 -16.61 -23.21
N THR A 295 11.85 -17.83 -22.81
CA THR A 295 11.39 -18.13 -21.46
C THR A 295 12.35 -19.05 -20.72
N GLY A 296 12.33 -18.95 -19.39
CA GLY A 296 13.11 -19.78 -18.49
C GLY A 296 12.34 -20.05 -17.20
N GLN A 297 12.68 -21.17 -16.58
CA GLN A 297 12.09 -21.66 -15.34
C GLN A 297 13.20 -22.14 -14.43
N ASP A 298 13.13 -21.75 -13.17
CA ASP A 298 14.10 -22.11 -12.14
C ASP A 298 13.38 -22.70 -10.91
N ILE A 299 13.99 -23.72 -10.31
CA ILE A 299 13.59 -24.27 -9.01
C ILE A 299 14.86 -24.44 -8.19
N HIS A 300 14.89 -23.84 -7.01
CA HIS A 300 16.01 -23.92 -6.07
C HIS A 300 15.55 -24.59 -4.79
N LEU A 301 16.33 -25.55 -4.29
CA LEU A 301 16.20 -26.12 -2.95
C LEU A 301 17.53 -26.00 -2.23
N SER A 302 17.51 -25.41 -1.03
CA SER A 302 18.72 -25.12 -0.25
C SER A 302 18.63 -25.63 1.17
N LEU A 303 19.75 -26.14 1.66
CA LEU A 303 19.99 -26.56 3.04
C LEU A 303 21.13 -25.73 3.59
N ALA A 304 20.91 -25.04 4.71
CA ALA A 304 21.89 -24.13 5.29
C ALA A 304 22.03 -24.31 6.80
N VAL A 305 23.22 -23.99 7.29
CA VAL A 305 23.48 -23.75 8.72
C VAL A 305 23.94 -22.32 8.91
N GLY A 306 23.55 -21.71 10.01
CA GLY A 306 23.83 -20.30 10.24
C GLY A 306 23.86 -19.91 11.70
N ARG A 307 24.15 -18.63 11.91
CA ARG A 307 24.23 -17.97 13.20
C ARG A 307 23.59 -16.59 13.12
N GLY A 308 22.65 -16.38 14.02
CA GLY A 308 22.03 -15.10 14.31
C GLY A 308 20.58 -15.02 13.85
N ARG A 309 20.08 -13.79 13.83
CA ARG A 309 18.71 -13.41 13.50
C ARG A 309 18.72 -11.94 13.10
N ILE A 310 17.88 -11.57 12.14
CA ILE A 310 17.60 -10.19 11.76
C ILE A 310 16.10 -9.91 11.95
N VAL A 311 15.76 -8.81 12.62
CA VAL A 311 14.40 -8.46 13.03
C VAL A 311 14.00 -7.10 12.48
N ASP A 312 12.74 -6.92 12.10
CA ASP A 312 12.16 -5.62 11.77
C ASP A 312 11.72 -4.90 13.06
N VAL A 313 12.53 -3.95 13.52
CA VAL A 313 12.31 -3.18 14.76
C VAL A 313 11.51 -1.89 14.54
N GLY A 314 10.99 -1.66 13.33
CA GLY A 314 10.34 -0.42 12.92
C GLY A 314 9.18 0.03 13.81
N GLU A 315 8.27 -0.88 14.11
CA GLU A 315 7.13 -0.63 15.02
C GLU A 315 7.58 -0.40 16.47
N GLY A 316 8.72 -0.97 16.85
CA GLY A 316 9.38 -0.73 18.12
C GLY A 316 9.93 0.69 18.26
N LEU A 317 10.58 1.20 17.21
CA LEU A 317 11.00 2.59 17.11
C LEU A 317 9.79 3.54 17.12
N ARG A 318 8.69 3.16 16.48
CA ARG A 318 7.43 3.91 16.46
C ARG A 318 6.83 4.10 17.86
N LEU A 319 6.75 3.03 18.67
CA LEU A 319 6.32 3.13 20.07
C LEU A 319 7.20 4.06 20.91
N ARG A 320 8.52 3.98 20.75
CA ARG A 320 9.47 4.81 21.51
C ARG A 320 9.35 6.29 21.16
N ARG A 321 9.06 6.61 19.90
CA ARG A 321 8.78 7.99 19.50
C ARG A 321 7.47 8.51 20.07
N ILE A 322 6.43 7.67 20.14
CA ILE A 322 5.19 8.02 20.86
C ILE A 322 5.51 8.33 22.33
N GLU A 323 6.28 7.50 23.03
CA GLU A 323 6.64 7.76 24.43
C GLU A 323 7.48 9.04 24.60
N LYS A 324 8.49 9.24 23.75
CA LYS A 324 9.35 10.46 23.71
C LYS A 324 8.52 11.72 23.43
N LEU A 325 7.59 11.65 22.48
CA LEU A 325 6.65 12.72 22.14
C LEU A 325 5.74 13.10 23.33
N LEU A 326 5.12 12.11 23.95
CA LEU A 326 4.24 12.33 25.11
C LEU A 326 5.01 12.91 26.31
N ALA A 327 6.27 12.51 26.50
CA ALA A 327 7.16 13.09 27.50
C ALA A 327 7.51 14.56 27.18
N GLN A 328 7.89 14.86 25.92
CA GLN A 328 8.17 16.21 25.44
C GLN A 328 6.97 17.15 25.63
N ARG A 329 5.76 16.66 25.32
CA ARG A 329 4.49 17.38 25.50
C ARG A 329 3.98 17.41 26.95
N ARG A 330 4.70 16.78 27.90
CA ARG A 330 4.35 16.69 29.34
C ARG A 330 2.96 16.09 29.61
N VAL A 331 2.48 15.22 28.72
CA VAL A 331 1.22 14.47 28.85
C VAL A 331 1.45 13.01 29.26
N LEU A 332 2.70 12.54 29.28
CA LEU A 332 3.09 11.22 29.77
C LEU A 332 2.98 11.15 31.31
N GLY A 333 1.99 10.42 31.82
CA GLY A 333 1.78 10.20 33.26
C GLY A 333 2.55 9.01 33.83
N ARG A 334 2.80 7.99 33.01
CA ARG A 334 3.65 6.83 33.34
C ARG A 334 4.24 6.22 32.06
N PRO A 335 5.41 5.54 32.12
CA PRO A 335 6.01 4.92 30.94
C PRO A 335 5.14 3.81 30.33
N ILE A 336 5.35 3.52 29.05
CA ILE A 336 4.68 2.44 28.33
C ILE A 336 5.32 1.10 28.75
N THR A 337 4.60 0.30 29.53
CA THR A 337 5.08 -1.02 29.97
C THR A 337 5.17 -2.02 28.81
N ALA A 338 5.97 -3.08 28.96
CA ALA A 338 6.13 -4.12 27.94
C ALA A 338 4.80 -4.77 27.52
N ASP A 339 3.90 -5.04 28.47
CA ASP A 339 2.57 -5.60 28.20
C ASP A 339 1.67 -4.64 27.42
N LEU A 340 1.76 -3.34 27.74
CA LEU A 340 1.02 -2.29 27.04
C LEU A 340 1.57 -2.06 25.63
N ALA A 341 2.89 -2.09 25.46
CA ALA A 341 3.54 -2.10 24.16
C ALA A 341 3.06 -3.32 23.32
N ALA A 342 3.08 -4.53 23.87
CA ALA A 342 2.58 -5.71 23.19
C ALA A 342 1.09 -5.61 22.83
N LYS A 343 0.25 -5.03 23.69
CA LYS A 343 -1.16 -4.71 23.39
C LYS A 343 -1.28 -3.73 22.22
N LEU A 344 -0.53 -2.63 22.23
CA LEU A 344 -0.53 -1.63 21.15
C LEU A 344 -0.10 -2.24 19.82
N LEU A 345 1.00 -3.01 19.81
CA LEU A 345 1.51 -3.67 18.60
C LEU A 345 0.53 -4.69 18.04
N ARG A 346 -0.11 -5.51 18.89
CA ARG A 346 -1.16 -6.45 18.46
C ARG A 346 -2.37 -5.73 17.87
N THR A 347 -2.81 -4.63 18.48
CA THR A 347 -3.90 -3.80 17.94
C THR A 347 -3.50 -3.13 16.61
N TRP A 348 -2.28 -2.62 16.47
CA TRP A 348 -1.79 -2.08 15.19
C TRP A 348 -1.72 -3.14 14.10
N TRP A 349 -1.25 -4.35 14.42
CA TRP A 349 -1.27 -5.50 13.52
C TRP A 349 -2.70 -5.92 13.14
N ALA A 350 -3.65 -5.82 14.05
CA ALA A 350 -5.06 -6.08 13.77
C ALA A 350 -5.66 -5.07 12.78
N LEU A 351 -5.20 -3.82 12.87
CA LEU A 351 -5.65 -2.69 12.05
C LEU A 351 -4.92 -2.57 10.71
N ARG A 352 -4.01 -3.49 10.38
CA ARG A 352 -3.13 -3.39 9.19
C ARG A 352 -3.85 -3.27 7.85
N GLY A 353 -5.08 -3.79 7.73
CA GLY A 353 -5.92 -3.69 6.53
C GLY A 353 -6.83 -2.46 6.48
N GLU A 354 -6.86 -1.61 7.52
CA GLU A 354 -7.66 -0.38 7.50
C GLU A 354 -6.98 0.69 6.65
N GLN A 355 -7.76 1.31 5.76
CA GLN A 355 -7.29 2.40 4.92
C GLN A 355 -7.22 3.70 5.74
N GLY A 356 -6.00 4.19 5.96
CA GLY A 356 -5.74 5.42 6.71
C GLY A 356 -5.50 5.22 8.22
N ALA A 357 -4.83 6.20 8.84
CA ALA A 357 -4.32 6.05 10.21
C ALA A 357 -5.28 6.52 11.33
N GLN A 358 -6.48 7.05 11.02
CA GLN A 358 -7.42 7.52 12.04
C GLN A 358 -7.80 6.41 13.03
N ARG A 359 -8.18 5.21 12.55
CA ARG A 359 -8.57 4.10 13.46
C ARG A 359 -7.40 3.64 14.33
N ARG A 360 -6.16 3.67 13.78
CA ARG A 360 -4.93 3.40 14.52
C ARG A 360 -4.66 4.45 15.61
N LEU A 361 -4.86 5.74 15.31
CA LEU A 361 -4.71 6.85 16.25
C LEU A 361 -5.74 6.74 17.39
N VAL A 362 -7.02 6.57 17.07
CA VAL A 362 -8.11 6.40 18.06
C VAL A 362 -7.83 5.22 18.98
N ALA A 363 -7.48 4.06 18.41
CA ALA A 363 -7.13 2.88 19.19
C ALA A 363 -5.90 3.10 20.09
N THR A 364 -4.88 3.80 19.59
CA THR A 364 -3.66 4.13 20.36
C THR A 364 -3.98 5.03 21.54
N VAL A 365 -4.68 6.15 21.31
CA VAL A 365 -5.03 7.11 22.38
C VAL A 365 -5.97 6.46 23.40
N ALA A 366 -6.96 5.68 22.98
CA ALA A 366 -7.82 4.94 23.91
C ALA A 366 -7.02 3.93 24.75
N ILE A 367 -6.16 3.11 24.14
CA ILE A 367 -5.34 2.13 24.90
C ILE A 367 -4.40 2.83 25.89
N LEU A 368 -3.79 3.96 25.52
CA LEU A 368 -2.90 4.72 26.41
C LEU A 368 -3.68 5.41 27.55
N ARG A 369 -4.84 6.01 27.25
CA ARG A 369 -5.72 6.64 28.25
C ARG A 369 -6.28 5.63 29.25
N ASP A 370 -6.85 4.53 28.76
CA ASP A 370 -7.46 3.50 29.59
C ASP A 370 -6.38 2.79 30.45
N ALA A 371 -5.12 2.79 29.98
CA ALA A 371 -3.95 2.38 30.75
C ALA A 371 -3.29 3.51 31.56
N GLY A 372 -3.92 4.68 31.74
CA GLY A 372 -3.41 5.78 32.57
C GLY A 372 -2.02 6.30 32.17
N VAL A 373 -1.60 6.09 30.92
CA VAL A 373 -0.34 6.64 30.36
C VAL A 373 -0.49 8.12 30.01
N LEU A 374 -1.71 8.56 29.68
CA LEU A 374 -2.02 9.95 29.39
C LEU A 374 -2.53 10.65 30.65
N LEU A 375 -1.97 11.83 30.97
CA LEU A 375 -2.45 12.71 32.06
C LEU A 375 -3.78 13.40 31.74
N GLY A 376 -4.23 13.34 30.49
CA GLY A 376 -5.49 13.89 29.99
C GLY A 376 -5.70 13.52 28.52
N GLU A 377 -6.79 13.97 27.92
CA GLU A 377 -6.98 13.86 26.47
C GLU A 377 -5.92 14.72 25.74
N PRO A 378 -5.25 14.20 24.69
CA PRO A 378 -4.23 14.95 23.96
C PRO A 378 -4.85 16.14 23.24
N ASP A 379 -4.13 17.26 23.21
CA ASP A 379 -4.54 18.45 22.47
C ASP A 379 -4.37 18.28 20.95
N ALA A 380 -4.75 19.31 20.18
CA ALA A 380 -4.67 19.27 18.72
C ALA A 380 -3.24 19.06 18.19
N ALA A 381 -2.25 19.70 18.81
CA ALA A 381 -0.85 19.55 18.43
C ALA A 381 -0.33 18.14 18.71
N THR A 382 -0.52 17.65 19.95
CA THR A 382 -0.09 16.30 20.35
C THR A 382 -0.80 15.22 19.52
N THR A 383 -2.08 15.41 19.19
CA THR A 383 -2.83 14.46 18.35
C THR A 383 -2.31 14.44 16.91
N TYR A 384 -1.93 15.59 16.35
CA TYR A 384 -1.29 15.67 15.03
C TYR A 384 0.08 14.98 15.03
N GLU A 385 0.91 15.22 16.03
CA GLU A 385 2.25 14.61 16.13
C GLU A 385 2.17 13.10 16.36
N LEU A 386 1.21 12.62 17.15
CA LEU A 386 0.91 11.20 17.30
C LEU A 386 0.51 10.58 15.96
N LEU A 387 -0.32 11.28 15.17
CA LEU A 387 -0.69 10.83 13.83
C LEU A 387 0.54 10.76 12.91
N GLN A 388 1.41 11.77 12.91
CA GLN A 388 2.66 11.78 12.11
C GLN A 388 3.54 10.57 12.44
N VAL A 389 3.81 10.30 13.72
CA VAL A 389 4.60 9.11 14.13
C VAL A 389 3.91 7.80 13.72
N LEU A 390 2.57 7.75 13.71
CA LEU A 390 1.81 6.55 13.30
C LEU A 390 1.78 6.30 11.79
N VAL A 391 1.90 7.33 10.94
CA VAL A 391 1.97 7.21 9.47
C VAL A 391 3.40 7.14 8.92
N ASP A 392 4.40 7.57 9.69
CA ASP A 392 5.80 7.70 9.28
C ASP A 392 6.34 6.44 8.59
N GLY A 393 6.47 6.49 7.26
CA GLY A 393 7.01 5.39 6.44
C GLY A 393 8.52 5.20 6.57
N GLN A 394 9.24 6.16 7.18
CA GLN A 394 10.68 6.06 7.42
C GLN A 394 11.02 5.12 8.59
N LEU A 395 10.01 4.73 9.36
CA LEU A 395 10.09 3.69 10.39
C LEU A 395 9.75 2.30 9.86
N ASP A 396 9.31 2.15 8.63
CA ASP A 396 9.01 0.83 8.07
C ASP A 396 10.29 0.12 7.59
N HIS A 397 10.28 -1.21 7.67
CA HIS A 397 11.37 -2.08 7.28
C HIS A 397 12.72 -1.85 7.97
N ARG A 398 12.74 -1.42 9.24
CA ARG A 398 13.98 -1.04 9.96
C ARG A 398 14.64 -2.27 10.57
N LEU A 399 15.78 -2.67 10.02
CA LEU A 399 16.40 -3.97 10.34
C LEU A 399 17.39 -3.87 11.50
N GLU A 400 17.35 -4.82 12.42
CA GLU A 400 18.35 -4.98 13.48
C GLU A 400 18.77 -6.44 13.67
N GLY A 401 20.08 -6.66 13.81
CA GLY A 401 20.68 -7.97 14.05
C GLY A 401 21.71 -8.36 12.99
N LEU A 402 22.05 -9.65 12.99
CA LEU A 402 23.02 -10.29 12.11
C LEU A 402 22.45 -11.66 11.76
N ASP A 403 22.38 -12.02 10.48
CA ASP A 403 22.05 -13.35 9.98
C ASP A 403 23.20 -13.77 9.04
N ALA A 404 24.04 -14.70 9.50
CA ALA A 404 25.19 -15.20 8.77
C ALA A 404 25.05 -16.71 8.58
N ARG A 405 25.06 -17.19 7.34
CA ARG A 405 24.76 -18.58 6.99
C ARG A 405 25.62 -19.07 5.84
N ALA A 406 25.86 -20.37 5.81
CA ALA A 406 26.45 -21.08 4.69
C ALA A 406 25.69 -22.38 4.45
N GLY A 407 25.67 -22.84 3.22
CA GLY A 407 24.84 -23.96 2.83
C GLY A 407 25.14 -24.49 1.45
N PHE A 408 24.26 -25.37 1.03
CA PHE A 408 24.26 -26.02 -0.27
C PHE A 408 22.90 -25.78 -0.94
N THR A 409 22.91 -25.55 -2.25
CA THR A 409 21.71 -25.36 -3.07
C THR A 409 21.76 -26.29 -4.26
N GLU A 410 20.71 -27.09 -4.42
CA GLU A 410 20.41 -27.83 -5.63
C GLU A 410 19.44 -27.00 -6.46
N SER A 411 19.80 -26.76 -7.73
CA SER A 411 19.01 -25.91 -8.64
C SER A 411 18.70 -26.66 -9.92
N PHE A 412 17.47 -26.53 -10.39
CA PHE A 412 17.00 -27.05 -11.67
C PHE A 412 16.62 -25.88 -12.55
N LEU A 413 17.23 -25.81 -13.74
CA LEU A 413 17.02 -24.75 -14.71
C LEU A 413 16.53 -25.35 -16.02
N ARG A 414 15.50 -24.73 -16.60
CA ARG A 414 14.98 -25.03 -17.93
C ARG A 414 14.82 -23.74 -18.73
N ARG A 415 15.30 -23.72 -19.97
CA ARG A 415 15.29 -22.60 -20.91
C ARG A 415 14.98 -23.12 -22.31
N GLU A 416 14.68 -22.20 -23.22
CA GLU A 416 14.51 -22.54 -24.65
C GLU A 416 15.87 -22.51 -25.37
N ASP A 417 16.02 -23.41 -26.37
CA ASP A 417 17.30 -24.00 -26.83
C ASP A 417 18.39 -23.04 -27.38
N ASP A 418 18.10 -21.75 -27.56
CA ASP A 418 19.00 -20.75 -28.20
C ASP A 418 19.78 -19.86 -27.19
N THR A 419 20.03 -20.34 -25.96
CA THR A 419 20.85 -19.59 -24.98
C THR A 419 22.36 -19.88 -25.11
N PRO A 420 23.25 -18.85 -25.15
CA PRO A 420 24.69 -19.07 -25.27
C PRO A 420 25.29 -19.82 -24.06
N ALA A 421 26.41 -20.52 -24.33
CA ALA A 421 26.83 -21.76 -23.67
C ALA A 421 27.11 -21.78 -22.15
N ALA A 422 27.06 -20.64 -21.43
CA ALA A 422 27.42 -20.56 -20.00
C ALA A 422 26.37 -21.15 -19.03
N ALA A 423 25.14 -21.39 -19.49
CA ALA A 423 24.05 -21.87 -18.65
C ALA A 423 23.10 -22.78 -19.43
N ARG A 424 23.56 -24.02 -19.66
CA ARG A 424 22.77 -25.13 -20.21
C ARG A 424 21.59 -25.49 -19.29
N ASP A 425 20.53 -26.02 -19.89
CA ASP A 425 19.46 -26.72 -19.18
C ASP A 425 19.99 -27.85 -18.31
N GLY A 426 19.44 -27.98 -17.11
CA GLY A 426 19.75 -29.11 -16.22
C GLY A 426 19.77 -28.79 -14.74
N ARG A 427 20.29 -29.77 -13.99
CA ARG A 427 20.59 -29.68 -12.55
C ARG A 427 21.99 -29.11 -12.38
N TYR A 428 22.15 -28.13 -11.49
CA TYR A 428 23.45 -27.74 -10.98
C TYR A 428 23.43 -27.61 -9.46
N GLU A 429 24.60 -27.79 -8.86
CA GLU A 429 24.79 -27.81 -7.42
C GLU A 429 25.81 -26.74 -7.03
N SER A 430 25.46 -25.94 -6.03
CA SER A 430 26.33 -24.89 -5.51
C SER A 430 26.43 -24.93 -3.99
N VAL A 431 27.57 -24.46 -3.48
CA VAL A 431 27.71 -24.03 -2.09
C VAL A 431 27.62 -22.52 -2.04
N PHE A 432 27.05 -22.00 -0.96
CA PHE A 432 26.92 -20.56 -0.76
C PHE A 432 27.28 -20.15 0.66
N ALA A 433 27.65 -18.88 0.80
CA ALA A 433 27.71 -18.16 2.05
C ALA A 433 26.95 -16.84 1.90
N GLN A 434 26.20 -16.44 2.92
CA GLN A 434 25.47 -15.17 2.95
C GLN A 434 25.57 -14.53 4.33
N VAL A 435 25.72 -13.21 4.36
CA VAL A 435 25.68 -12.39 5.56
C VAL A 435 24.68 -11.25 5.34
N ARG A 436 23.82 -11.00 6.32
CA ARG A 436 22.92 -9.84 6.38
C ARG A 436 23.04 -9.20 7.75
N PHE A 437 23.17 -7.88 7.78
CA PHE A 437 23.36 -7.10 9.00
C PHE A 437 22.51 -5.84 8.95
N GLY A 438 21.88 -5.52 10.07
CA GLY A 438 21.15 -4.27 10.27
C GLY A 438 21.44 -3.72 11.66
N ARG A 439 21.59 -2.40 11.77
CA ARG A 439 21.76 -1.73 13.05
C ARG A 439 21.17 -0.33 13.04
N GLN A 440 20.35 -0.05 14.04
CA GLN A 440 19.86 1.28 14.32
C GLN A 440 20.90 2.02 15.19
N LEU A 441 21.16 3.28 14.86
CA LEU A 441 22.21 4.10 15.48
C LEU A 441 21.63 5.41 16.03
N GLY A 442 22.24 5.94 17.08
CA GLY A 442 21.70 7.07 17.84
C GLY A 442 20.34 6.73 18.45
N ASP A 443 19.38 7.63 18.31
CA ASP A 443 17.97 7.43 18.70
C ASP A 443 17.10 6.81 17.58
N GLY A 444 17.73 6.10 16.63
CA GLY A 444 17.09 5.66 15.39
C GLY A 444 17.01 6.75 14.31
N SER A 445 17.70 7.87 14.50
CA SER A 445 17.98 8.89 13.48
C SER A 445 18.94 8.40 12.39
N HIS A 446 19.68 7.32 12.65
CA HIS A 446 20.59 6.70 11.68
C HIS A 446 20.37 5.18 11.58
N GLU A 447 20.65 4.62 10.42
CA GLU A 447 20.64 3.19 10.15
C GLU A 447 21.87 2.80 9.34
N LEU A 448 22.46 1.65 9.67
CA LEU A 448 23.47 0.97 8.87
C LEU A 448 22.94 -0.42 8.50
N ARG A 449 23.01 -0.76 7.21
CA ARG A 449 22.78 -2.11 6.70
C ARG A 449 23.99 -2.58 5.93
N ALA A 450 24.25 -3.87 5.98
CA ALA A 450 25.16 -4.53 5.06
C ALA A 450 24.57 -5.88 4.68
N ASP A 451 24.73 -6.26 3.42
CA ASP A 451 24.41 -7.59 2.91
C ASP A 451 25.53 -8.06 2.00
N GLY A 452 25.70 -9.36 1.89
CA GLY A 452 26.67 -9.95 0.99
C GLY A 452 26.47 -11.44 0.86
N TRP A 453 26.86 -11.96 -0.29
CA TRP A 453 26.76 -13.35 -0.65
C TRP A 453 27.91 -13.79 -1.55
N LEU A 454 28.20 -15.08 -1.50
CA LEU A 454 29.18 -15.79 -2.31
C LEU A 454 28.53 -17.12 -2.69
N THR A 455 28.54 -17.45 -3.98
CA THR A 455 28.07 -18.73 -4.52
C THR A 455 29.21 -19.35 -5.34
N TYR A 456 29.42 -20.66 -5.21
CA TYR A 456 30.40 -21.45 -5.97
C TYR A 456 29.75 -22.73 -6.47
N ARG A 457 29.81 -22.99 -7.78
CA ARG A 457 29.27 -24.22 -8.40
C ARG A 457 30.22 -25.38 -8.11
N VAL A 458 29.72 -26.48 -7.55
CA VAL A 458 30.54 -27.64 -7.13
C VAL A 458 30.58 -28.74 -8.18
N LEU A 459 29.48 -28.94 -8.92
CA LEU A 459 29.38 -29.91 -10.02
C LEU A 459 29.20 -29.17 -11.35
N ALA A 460 30.29 -28.61 -11.88
CA ALA A 460 30.36 -28.22 -13.28
C ALA A 460 30.81 -29.44 -14.13
N ASP A 461 30.35 -29.51 -15.37
CA ASP A 461 30.57 -30.63 -16.30
C ASP A 461 32.08 -30.92 -16.47
N GLU A 462 32.57 -32.08 -16.02
CA GLU A 462 34.01 -32.39 -15.98
C GLU A 462 34.68 -32.40 -17.36
N ASP A 463 33.89 -32.59 -18.43
CA ASP A 463 34.34 -32.69 -19.82
C ASP A 463 34.83 -31.36 -20.44
N ALA A 464 34.61 -30.21 -19.78
CA ALA A 464 34.95 -28.88 -20.34
C ALA A 464 36.40 -28.41 -20.06
N GLY A 465 37.02 -28.87 -18.97
CA GLY A 465 38.34 -28.40 -18.54
C GLY A 465 38.39 -26.93 -18.04
N GLU A 466 37.25 -26.26 -17.93
CA GLU A 466 37.10 -24.90 -17.41
C GLU A 466 36.90 -24.91 -15.88
N PRO A 467 37.34 -23.86 -15.15
CA PRO A 467 37.14 -23.77 -13.70
C PRO A 467 35.64 -23.65 -13.38
N ALA A 468 35.20 -24.29 -12.28
CA ALA A 468 33.80 -24.22 -11.88
C ALA A 468 33.44 -22.80 -11.38
N PRO A 469 32.32 -22.23 -11.87
CA PRO A 469 32.08 -20.79 -11.75
C PRO A 469 31.70 -20.32 -10.35
N TRP A 470 31.98 -19.05 -10.09
CA TRP A 470 31.68 -18.37 -8.83
C TRP A 470 31.12 -16.97 -9.05
N ALA A 471 30.35 -16.52 -8.07
CA ALA A 471 29.79 -15.18 -8.02
C ALA A 471 29.80 -14.67 -6.59
N ALA A 472 30.20 -13.41 -6.39
CA ALA A 472 30.25 -12.77 -5.09
C ALA A 472 29.74 -11.33 -5.17
N ARG A 473 29.02 -10.88 -4.15
CA ARG A 473 28.58 -9.49 -3.99
C ARG A 473 28.55 -9.08 -2.52
N ALA A 474 28.85 -7.82 -2.25
CA ALA A 474 28.54 -7.17 -0.98
C ALA A 474 27.98 -5.76 -1.24
N GLU A 475 26.98 -5.34 -0.48
CA GLU A 475 26.40 -3.99 -0.47
C GLU A 475 26.32 -3.47 0.97
N VAL A 476 26.62 -2.18 1.15
CA VAL A 476 26.52 -1.47 2.42
C VAL A 476 25.68 -0.22 2.18
N THR A 477 24.67 0.00 3.02
CA THR A 477 23.83 1.19 2.97
C THR A 477 23.81 1.88 4.33
N TRP A 478 24.15 3.17 4.35
CA TRP A 478 23.94 4.05 5.50
C TRP A 478 22.82 5.03 5.19
N ARG A 479 21.96 5.29 6.18
CA ARG A 479 20.86 6.26 6.09
C ARG A 479 20.86 7.19 7.28
N ARG A 480 20.57 8.47 7.01
CA ARG A 480 20.23 9.47 8.01
C ARG A 480 18.81 9.95 7.77
N PHE A 481 17.94 9.78 8.75
CA PHE A 481 16.55 10.19 8.68
C PHE A 481 16.38 11.61 9.20
N VAL A 482 15.58 12.40 8.50
CA VAL A 482 15.33 13.82 8.76
C VAL A 482 13.85 14.02 9.09
N TYR A 483 13.60 14.84 10.11
CA TYR A 483 12.28 15.12 10.66
C TYR A 483 12.09 16.63 10.87
N GLY A 484 10.85 17.09 10.74
CA GLY A 484 10.42 18.42 11.17
C GLY A 484 10.29 18.52 12.69
N GLU A 485 9.99 19.72 13.19
CA GLU A 485 9.81 19.98 14.63
C GLU A 485 8.62 19.20 15.22
N ALA A 486 7.58 18.94 14.43
CA ALA A 486 6.38 18.17 14.80
C ALA A 486 6.48 16.68 14.40
N TRP A 487 7.70 16.13 14.33
CA TRP A 487 8.00 14.76 13.90
C TRP A 487 7.60 14.41 12.45
N ASP A 488 7.29 15.40 11.60
CA ASP A 488 6.95 15.18 10.19
C ASP A 488 8.12 14.52 9.44
N PRO A 489 7.92 13.41 8.70
CA PRO A 489 8.99 12.74 7.96
C PRO A 489 9.39 13.52 6.69
N LEU A 490 10.46 14.30 6.78
CA LEU A 490 10.95 15.15 5.67
C LEU A 490 11.73 14.38 4.61
N GLY A 491 12.33 13.24 4.97
CA GLY A 491 13.10 12.39 4.09
C GLY A 491 14.32 11.78 4.77
N ALA A 492 15.06 10.95 4.03
CA ALA A 492 16.28 10.33 4.47
C ALA A 492 17.37 10.50 3.41
N LEU A 493 18.55 10.92 3.85
CA LEU A 493 19.75 10.90 3.04
C LEU A 493 20.32 9.48 3.07
N GLU A 494 20.47 8.87 1.90
CA GLU A 494 20.99 7.52 1.70
C GLU A 494 22.35 7.59 0.99
N PHE A 495 23.34 6.86 1.52
CA PHE A 495 24.57 6.53 0.83
C PHE A 495 24.67 5.00 0.77
N ALA A 496 24.87 4.45 -0.41
CA ALA A 496 25.11 3.03 -0.61
C ALA A 496 26.37 2.79 -1.43
N GLY A 497 27.07 1.70 -1.15
CA GLY A 497 28.22 1.23 -1.90
C GLY A 497 28.12 -0.29 -2.05
N SER A 498 28.34 -0.79 -3.26
CA SER A 498 28.38 -2.23 -3.53
C SER A 498 29.61 -2.60 -4.35
N VAL A 499 30.07 -3.83 -4.13
CA VAL A 499 31.13 -4.48 -4.89
C VAL A 499 30.65 -5.87 -5.28
N GLY A 500 31.01 -6.33 -6.47
CA GLY A 500 30.72 -7.69 -6.91
C GLY A 500 31.69 -8.15 -7.98
N ALA A 501 31.83 -9.47 -8.12
CA ALA A 501 32.64 -10.08 -9.15
C ALA A 501 32.14 -11.51 -9.43
N SER A 502 32.39 -11.97 -10.65
CA SER A 502 32.14 -13.34 -11.11
C SER A 502 33.08 -13.65 -12.28
N ASP A 503 33.38 -14.92 -12.51
CA ASP A 503 34.19 -15.36 -13.65
C ASP A 503 33.38 -15.54 -14.94
N ASP A 504 32.15 -16.07 -14.86
CA ASP A 504 31.26 -16.33 -16.01
C ASP A 504 29.98 -15.48 -16.04
N GLY A 505 29.67 -14.75 -14.96
CA GLY A 505 28.40 -14.04 -14.78
C GLY A 505 27.27 -14.91 -14.20
N PHE A 506 27.61 -16.02 -13.57
CA PHE A 506 26.68 -16.91 -12.87
C PHE A 506 25.85 -16.19 -11.81
N ASP A 507 24.66 -16.73 -11.54
CA ASP A 507 23.72 -16.25 -10.51
C ASP A 507 23.31 -14.76 -10.70
N GLY A 508 23.35 -14.28 -11.94
CA GLY A 508 23.03 -12.90 -12.31
C GLY A 508 24.09 -11.87 -11.93
N ALA A 509 25.30 -12.30 -11.58
CA ALA A 509 26.44 -11.41 -11.36
C ALA A 509 27.00 -10.88 -12.70
N PRO A 510 27.65 -9.71 -12.72
CA PRO A 510 28.41 -9.27 -13.88
C PRO A 510 29.70 -10.10 -14.01
N ALA A 511 29.97 -10.64 -15.20
CA ALA A 511 31.26 -11.24 -15.51
C ALA A 511 32.38 -10.18 -15.39
N GLY A 512 33.47 -10.52 -14.70
CA GLY A 512 34.52 -9.59 -14.32
C GLY A 512 34.28 -8.98 -12.93
N SER A 513 34.42 -7.66 -12.80
CA SER A 513 34.28 -6.97 -11.51
C SER A 513 33.53 -5.66 -11.61
N ARG A 514 32.72 -5.35 -10.60
CA ARG A 514 31.85 -4.17 -10.55
C ARG A 514 31.92 -3.52 -9.18
N VAL A 515 32.05 -2.20 -9.16
CA VAL A 515 31.99 -1.35 -7.97
C VAL A 515 30.98 -0.25 -8.25
N GLU A 516 29.97 -0.08 -7.39
CA GLU A 516 28.95 0.96 -7.55
C GLU A 516 28.78 1.76 -6.26
N ALA A 517 28.83 3.08 -6.37
CA ALA A 517 28.51 4.02 -5.29
C ALA A 517 27.25 4.80 -5.67
N ARG A 518 26.36 5.02 -4.69
CA ARG A 518 25.06 5.68 -4.85
C ARG A 518 24.85 6.68 -3.73
N VAL A 519 24.35 7.86 -4.06
CA VAL A 519 23.88 8.86 -3.09
C VAL A 519 22.46 9.28 -3.48
N GLY A 520 21.56 9.41 -2.52
CA GLY A 520 20.18 9.75 -2.82
C GLY A 520 19.39 10.32 -1.66
N TRP A 521 18.25 10.90 -1.99
CA TRP A 521 17.23 11.33 -1.06
C TRP A 521 16.00 10.43 -1.21
N ARG A 522 15.55 9.85 -0.11
CA ARG A 522 14.34 9.04 -0.01
C ARG A 522 13.27 9.81 0.76
N TRP A 523 12.06 9.92 0.25
CA TRP A 523 10.92 10.53 0.95
C TRP A 523 9.82 9.50 1.13
N ALA A 524 9.30 9.33 2.35
CA ALA A 524 8.30 8.30 2.66
C ALA A 524 7.08 8.91 3.40
N PRO A 525 6.15 9.55 2.66
CA PRO A 525 5.04 10.30 3.26
C PRO A 525 3.95 9.43 3.90
N ALA A 526 3.95 8.12 3.64
CA ALA A 526 3.02 7.17 4.24
C ALA A 526 3.65 5.78 4.33
N ARG A 527 3.01 4.88 5.07
CA ARG A 527 3.48 3.50 5.25
C ARG A 527 3.59 2.74 3.94
N ALA A 528 4.70 2.01 3.78
CA ALA A 528 5.17 1.37 2.53
C ALA A 528 5.12 2.25 1.25
N THR A 529 4.86 3.56 1.35
CA THR A 529 4.81 4.48 0.22
C THR A 529 6.02 5.39 0.26
N TRP A 530 6.84 5.36 -0.79
CA TRP A 530 8.08 6.11 -0.81
C TRP A 530 8.54 6.46 -2.22
N TYR A 531 9.33 7.51 -2.29
CA TYR A 531 10.00 8.00 -3.48
C TYR A 531 11.49 8.04 -3.21
N ARG A 532 12.33 7.73 -4.20
CA ARG A 532 13.79 7.91 -4.10
C ARG A 532 14.28 8.63 -5.34
N LEU A 533 15.06 9.69 -5.14
CA LEU A 533 15.89 10.29 -6.18
C LEU A 533 17.34 10.00 -5.81
N SER A 534 18.10 9.36 -6.70
CA SER A 534 19.50 9.04 -6.45
C SER A 534 20.35 9.29 -7.69
N SER A 535 21.63 9.61 -7.47
CA SER A 535 22.67 9.47 -8.47
C SER A 535 23.59 8.31 -8.10
N TRP A 536 24.18 7.69 -9.12
CA TRP A 536 25.11 6.58 -8.95
C TRP A 536 26.29 6.70 -9.91
N THR A 537 27.41 6.17 -9.47
CA THR A 537 28.66 6.02 -10.23
C THR A 537 29.09 4.57 -10.13
N ARG A 538 29.40 3.95 -11.25
CA ARG A 538 29.73 2.53 -11.36
C ARG A 538 30.99 2.34 -12.18
N LEU A 539 31.95 1.59 -11.65
CA LEU A 539 33.08 1.06 -12.38
C LEU A 539 32.79 -0.41 -12.66
N GLU A 540 32.75 -0.82 -13.93
CA GLU A 540 32.47 -2.20 -14.34
C GLU A 540 33.52 -2.63 -15.38
N SER A 541 34.30 -3.67 -15.06
CA SER A 541 35.41 -4.22 -15.86
C SER A 541 36.40 -3.18 -16.40
N GLY A 542 36.57 -2.06 -15.69
CA GLY A 542 37.47 -0.94 -16.03
C GLY A 542 36.78 0.29 -16.61
N GLU A 543 35.49 0.21 -16.95
CA GLU A 543 34.71 1.28 -17.57
C GLU A 543 33.87 2.06 -16.56
N LEU A 544 33.77 3.38 -16.71
CA LEU A 544 33.07 4.28 -15.78
C LEU A 544 31.70 4.70 -16.33
N PHE A 545 30.65 4.30 -15.63
CA PHE A 545 29.26 4.69 -15.88
C PHE A 545 28.77 5.64 -14.78
N VAL A 546 27.92 6.59 -15.15
CA VAL A 546 27.23 7.48 -14.22
C VAL A 546 25.77 7.60 -14.63
N GLY A 547 24.88 7.77 -13.64
CA GLY A 547 23.47 7.94 -13.92
C GLY A 547 22.68 8.47 -12.74
N ALA A 548 21.39 8.65 -12.97
CA ALA A 548 20.42 9.01 -11.94
C ALA A 548 19.16 8.17 -12.10
N THR A 549 18.48 7.94 -10.99
CA THR A 549 17.27 7.10 -10.94
C THR A 549 16.25 7.76 -10.04
N PHE A 550 15.03 7.90 -10.55
CA PHE A 550 13.85 8.22 -9.77
C PHE A 550 12.98 6.98 -9.63
N GLU A 551 12.58 6.69 -8.41
CA GLU A 551 11.78 5.53 -8.02
C GLU A 551 10.54 5.97 -7.25
N ALA A 552 9.42 5.30 -7.49
CA ALA A 552 8.14 5.55 -6.84
C ALA A 552 7.45 4.24 -6.47
N THR A 553 7.13 4.08 -5.19
CA THR A 553 6.49 2.88 -4.63
C THR A 553 5.26 3.27 -3.82
N TRP A 554 4.16 2.53 -3.99
CA TRP A 554 2.89 2.70 -3.29
C TRP A 554 2.50 1.40 -2.58
N GLY A 555 2.76 1.35 -1.28
CA GLY A 555 2.37 0.24 -0.44
C GLY A 555 0.87 0.14 -0.24
N LEU A 556 0.34 -1.08 -0.29
CA LEU A 556 -1.06 -1.37 0.04
C LEU A 556 -1.23 -1.88 1.47
N LEU A 557 -0.19 -2.54 2.00
CA LEU A 557 -0.16 -3.10 3.34
C LEU A 557 1.28 -3.04 3.89
N ASP A 558 1.48 -2.44 5.07
CA ASP A 558 2.70 -2.60 5.85
C ASP A 558 2.35 -2.81 7.32
N SER A 559 2.89 -3.87 7.90
CA SER A 559 2.70 -4.17 9.31
C SER A 559 3.87 -4.96 9.88
N GLY A 560 4.22 -4.58 11.11
CA GLY A 560 5.15 -5.32 11.94
C GLY A 560 4.55 -5.62 13.31
N TYR A 561 5.08 -6.65 13.93
CA TYR A 561 4.98 -6.94 15.34
C TYR A 561 6.39 -7.32 15.81
N VAL A 562 6.83 -6.76 16.92
CA VAL A 562 8.12 -7.09 17.54
C VAL A 562 7.94 -7.12 19.06
N ALA A 563 8.22 -8.27 19.66
CA ALA A 563 8.03 -8.47 21.09
C ALA A 563 8.96 -7.55 21.91
N GLY A 564 8.52 -7.17 23.11
CA GLY A 564 9.22 -6.20 23.97
C GLY A 564 10.71 -6.51 24.20
N ALA A 565 11.08 -7.79 24.30
CA ALA A 565 12.46 -8.23 24.49
C ALA A 565 13.37 -8.09 23.24
N ALA A 566 12.79 -7.93 22.05
CA ALA A 566 13.51 -7.65 20.80
C ALA A 566 13.46 -6.17 20.38
N LEU A 567 12.88 -5.30 21.23
CA LEU A 567 12.99 -3.87 21.06
C LEU A 567 14.43 -3.42 21.39
N PRO A 568 15.07 -2.57 20.57
CA PRO A 568 16.52 -2.31 20.66
C PRO A 568 16.95 -1.40 21.82
N GLY A 569 16.84 -1.88 23.08
CA GLY A 569 17.32 -1.25 24.33
C GLY A 569 16.71 0.12 24.71
N PRO A 570 16.71 0.57 25.98
CA PRO A 570 16.32 1.95 26.29
C PRO A 570 17.33 2.93 25.67
N MET A 571 16.84 4.07 25.15
CA MET A 571 17.71 5.19 24.78
C MET A 571 18.41 5.69 26.06
N ARG A 572 19.75 5.70 26.06
CA ARG A 572 20.58 6.35 27.08
C ARG A 572 21.11 7.66 26.55
#